data_AF-A0A928K976-F1
#
_entry.id   AF-A0A928K976-F1
#
_cell.length_a   1.000
_cell.length_b   1.000
_cell.length_c   1.000
_cell.angle_alpha   90.00
_cell.angle_beta   90.00
_cell.angle_gamma   90.00
#
_symmetry.space_group_name_H-M   'P 1'
#
loop_
_entity.id
_entity.type
_entity.pdbx_description
1 polymer ?
#
loop_
_entity_poly.entity_id
_entity_poly.type
_entity_poly.pdbx_seq_one_letter_code
_entity_poly.pdbx_strand_id
1 'polypeptide(L)'
;MKYIINENQIGYLTRNGVFRKVLEPGRYSYLPAMGYDVKVVSAKGEVDTCGIPAKKLQQDAFFAANTVEKTVPSGSFAFIIADGIPVRCVTAGTALWWKLFEDVEIRMVTPESPEISADFPRELLNAANISVVSRLAVPVGAVSMLYYDNTFVRELPTGVYWFWKNGVEVTHRQV
;
A
#
# COMPACT_ATOMS: atom_id res chain seq x y z
N MET A 1 31.29 14.71 9.74
CA MET A 1 30.70 13.45 10.26
C MET A 1 30.73 12.43 9.14
N LYS A 2 31.06 11.17 9.46
CA LYS A 2 31.11 10.08 8.47
C LYS A 2 29.78 9.33 8.51
N TYR A 3 29.27 8.99 7.33
CA TYR A 3 28.04 8.21 7.15
C TYR A 3 28.38 6.95 6.38
N ILE A 4 27.87 5.81 6.84
CA ILE A 4 27.99 4.52 6.17
C ILE A 4 26.56 4.11 5.79
N ILE A 5 26.32 3.93 4.50
CA ILE A 5 25.05 3.49 3.95
C ILE A 5 25.27 2.06 3.48
N ASN A 6 24.55 1.11 4.07
CA ASN A 6 24.67 -0.30 3.74
C ASN A 6 23.92 -0.65 2.44
N GLU A 7 24.15 -1.84 1.90
CA GLU A 7 23.57 -2.27 0.62
C GLU A 7 22.03 -2.20 0.62
N ASN A 8 21.38 -2.56 1.72
CA ASN A 8 19.92 -2.53 1.85
C ASN A 8 19.36 -1.15 2.28
N GLN A 9 20.18 -0.11 2.21
CA GLN A 9 19.85 1.23 2.66
C GLN A 9 20.13 2.26 1.56
N ILE A 10 19.44 3.39 1.67
CA ILE A 10 19.78 4.60 0.94
C ILE A 10 19.82 5.79 1.89
N GLY A 11 20.53 6.84 1.51
CA GLY A 11 20.59 8.10 2.25
C GLY A 11 19.90 9.23 1.51
N TYR A 12 19.11 10.04 2.20
CA TYR A 12 18.66 11.33 1.69
C TYR A 12 19.57 12.43 2.21
N LEU A 13 20.36 13.04 1.31
CA LEU A 13 21.17 14.19 1.66
C LEU A 13 20.31 15.45 1.61
N THR A 14 20.28 16.17 2.71
CA THR A 14 19.68 17.50 2.79
C THR A 14 20.73 18.53 3.21
N ARG A 15 20.50 19.79 2.84
CA ARG A 15 21.28 20.93 3.33
C ARG A 15 20.34 22.04 3.76
N ASN A 16 20.37 22.42 5.03
CA ASN A 16 19.44 23.37 5.64
C ASN A 16 17.97 22.99 5.38
N GLY A 17 17.64 21.69 5.50
CA GLY A 17 16.29 21.16 5.24
C GLY A 17 15.91 21.00 3.76
N VAL A 18 16.77 21.41 2.82
CA VAL A 18 16.50 21.28 1.39
C VAL A 18 17.13 20.00 0.85
N PHE A 19 16.31 19.13 0.24
CA PHE A 19 16.77 17.92 -0.44
C PHE A 19 17.79 18.23 -1.54
N ARG A 20 18.86 17.46 -1.60
CA ARG A 20 19.96 17.63 -2.58
C ARG A 20 20.09 16.46 -3.53
N LYS A 21 20.15 15.23 -3.00
CA LYS A 21 20.28 14.00 -3.78
C LYS A 21 20.06 12.77 -2.91
N VAL A 22 19.81 11.64 -3.57
CA VAL A 22 19.91 10.33 -2.96
C VAL A 22 21.39 9.91 -2.92
N LEU A 23 21.75 9.20 -1.85
CA LEU A 23 23.05 8.58 -1.63
C LEU A 23 22.85 7.07 -1.70
N GLU A 24 23.56 6.45 -2.63
CA GLU A 24 23.65 5.00 -2.80
C GLU A 24 24.47 4.36 -1.66
N PRO A 25 24.50 3.02 -1.55
CA PRO A 25 25.37 2.33 -0.61
C PRO A 25 26.83 2.78 -0.75
N GLY A 26 27.47 3.07 0.38
CA GLY A 26 28.83 3.58 0.38
C GLY A 26 29.18 4.40 1.62
N ARG A 27 30.39 4.98 1.57
CA ARG A 27 30.93 5.79 2.66
C ARG A 27 31.02 7.26 2.25
N TYR A 28 30.37 8.11 3.04
CA TYR A 28 30.27 9.55 2.79
C TYR A 28 30.78 10.36 3.98
N SER A 29 31.16 11.61 3.71
CA SER A 29 31.56 12.56 4.74
C SER A 29 30.88 13.89 4.51
N TYR A 30 29.99 14.27 5.42
CA TYR A 30 29.27 15.54 5.42
C TYR A 30 29.41 16.24 6.77
N LEU A 31 29.50 17.56 6.78
CA LEU A 31 29.72 18.36 7.98
C LEU A 31 28.40 19.00 8.43
N PRO A 32 27.83 18.60 9.59
CA PRO A 32 26.59 19.20 10.11
C PRO A 32 26.72 20.71 10.35
N ALA A 33 27.91 21.19 10.74
CA ALA A 33 28.18 22.62 10.91
C ALA A 33 28.00 23.46 9.62
N MET A 34 28.05 22.83 8.43
CA MET A 34 27.74 23.49 7.15
C MET A 34 26.27 23.31 6.72
N GLY A 35 25.44 22.81 7.63
CA GLY A 35 24.01 22.59 7.42
C GLY A 35 23.64 21.27 6.75
N TYR A 36 24.60 20.35 6.57
CA TYR A 36 24.30 19.05 5.96
C TYR A 36 23.68 18.07 6.95
N ASP A 37 22.68 17.34 6.50
CA ASP A 37 22.07 16.23 7.22
C ASP A 37 21.81 15.05 6.28
N VAL A 38 21.94 13.83 6.80
CA VAL A 38 21.73 12.60 6.03
C VAL A 38 20.76 11.71 6.80
N LYS A 39 19.61 11.45 6.20
CA LYS A 39 18.63 10.49 6.72
C LYS A 39 18.83 9.15 6.01
N VAL A 40 19.16 8.10 6.75
CA VAL A 40 19.35 6.75 6.21
C VAL A 40 18.07 5.95 6.41
N VAL A 41 17.53 5.38 5.34
CA VAL A 41 16.29 4.60 5.35
C VAL A 41 16.49 3.23 4.70
N SER A 42 15.58 2.30 4.98
CA SER A 42 15.50 1.02 4.26
C SER A 42 15.20 1.27 2.79
N ALA A 43 15.90 0.55 1.91
CA ALA A 43 15.65 0.50 0.47
C ALA A 43 14.81 -0.72 0.06
N LYS A 44 14.01 -1.24 0.99
CA LYS A 44 13.06 -2.35 0.81
C LYS A 44 11.68 -1.95 1.27
N GLY A 45 10.64 -2.49 0.64
CA GLY A 45 9.27 -2.24 1.04
C GLY A 45 8.78 -0.83 0.69
N GLU A 46 7.86 -0.32 1.53
CA GLU A 46 7.31 1.03 1.43
C GLU A 46 8.41 2.08 1.53
N VAL A 47 8.37 3.09 0.67
CA VAL A 47 9.33 4.18 0.74
C VAL A 47 9.02 5.08 1.94
N ASP A 48 9.92 5.10 2.90
CA ASP A 48 9.97 6.19 3.88
C ASP A 48 10.58 7.43 3.21
N THR A 49 9.77 8.48 3.04
CA THR A 49 10.21 9.74 2.44
C THR A 49 10.85 10.69 3.46
N CYS A 50 10.77 10.38 4.75
CA CYS A 50 11.26 11.20 5.85
C CYS A 50 10.77 12.66 5.82
N GLY A 51 9.55 12.87 5.31
CA GLY A 51 8.92 14.19 5.15
C GLY A 51 9.37 14.96 3.90
N ILE A 52 10.22 14.40 3.06
CA ILE A 52 10.60 14.99 1.77
C ILE A 52 9.47 14.73 0.78
N PRO A 53 8.94 15.73 0.06
CA PRO A 53 7.90 15.50 -0.94
C PRO A 53 8.35 14.47 -1.99
N ALA A 54 7.54 13.44 -2.26
CA ALA A 54 7.88 12.38 -3.22
C ALA A 54 8.27 12.95 -4.59
N LYS A 55 7.56 13.99 -5.08
CA LYS A 55 7.89 14.70 -6.31
C LYS A 55 9.32 15.26 -6.35
N LYS A 56 9.91 15.64 -5.20
CA LYS A 56 11.30 16.09 -5.11
C LYS A 56 12.27 14.92 -5.16
N LEU A 57 11.94 13.80 -4.53
CA LEU A 57 12.72 12.57 -4.61
C LEU A 57 12.74 12.01 -6.05
N GLN A 58 11.60 12.05 -6.75
CA GLN A 58 11.47 11.63 -8.15
C GLN A 58 12.30 12.46 -9.15
N GLN A 59 12.87 13.59 -8.74
CA GLN A 59 13.81 14.36 -9.58
C GLN A 59 15.21 13.73 -9.58
N ASP A 60 15.52 12.88 -8.61
CA ASP A 60 16.76 12.12 -8.54
C ASP A 60 16.64 10.87 -9.43
N ALA A 61 17.59 10.70 -10.36
CA ALA A 61 17.53 9.65 -11.36
C ALA A 61 17.63 8.24 -10.74
N PHE A 62 18.43 8.07 -9.68
CA PHE A 62 18.53 6.78 -8.99
C PHE A 62 17.22 6.44 -8.29
N PHE A 63 16.60 7.42 -7.62
CA PHE A 63 15.31 7.22 -6.97
C PHE A 63 14.21 6.84 -7.95
N ALA A 64 14.08 7.60 -9.04
CA ALA A 64 13.04 7.38 -10.05
C ALA A 64 13.22 6.03 -10.77
N ALA A 65 14.47 5.63 -11.03
CA ALA A 65 14.76 4.34 -11.65
C ALA A 65 14.42 3.14 -10.76
N ASN A 66 14.46 3.30 -9.42
CA ASN A 66 14.37 2.21 -8.45
C ASN A 66 13.12 2.25 -7.56
N THR A 67 12.15 3.10 -7.89
CA THR A 67 10.84 3.13 -7.21
C THR A 67 9.70 2.92 -8.20
N VAL A 68 8.55 2.53 -7.66
CA VAL A 68 7.27 2.53 -8.36
C VAL A 68 6.28 3.35 -7.56
N GLU A 69 5.60 4.28 -8.23
CA GLU A 69 4.61 5.16 -7.64
C GLU A 69 3.26 4.97 -8.34
N LYS A 70 2.19 4.86 -7.54
CA LYS A 70 0.82 4.84 -8.08
C LYS A 70 -0.13 5.58 -7.16
N THR A 71 -0.89 6.50 -7.75
CA THR A 71 -1.98 7.19 -7.05
C THR A 71 -3.19 6.28 -6.99
N VAL A 72 -3.72 6.07 -5.80
CA VAL A 72 -4.92 5.29 -5.51
C VAL A 72 -6.08 6.26 -5.29
N PRO A 73 -7.05 6.33 -6.22
CA PRO A 73 -8.24 7.16 -6.06
C PRO A 73 -9.08 6.71 -4.87
N SER A 74 -9.85 7.63 -4.31
CA SER A 74 -10.87 7.30 -3.30
C SER A 74 -11.84 6.23 -3.84
N GLY A 75 -12.17 5.24 -3.01
CA GLY A 75 -13.05 4.11 -3.40
C GLY A 75 -12.35 3.04 -4.23
N SER A 76 -11.04 3.17 -4.48
CA SER A 76 -10.22 2.13 -5.12
C SER A 76 -9.24 1.51 -4.13
N PHE A 77 -8.70 0.36 -4.48
CA PHE A 77 -7.74 -0.39 -3.68
C PHE A 77 -6.52 -0.73 -4.52
N ALA A 78 -5.32 -0.61 -3.97
CA ALA A 78 -4.09 -1.04 -4.62
C ALA A 78 -3.42 -2.14 -3.81
N PHE A 79 -3.28 -3.31 -4.42
CA PHE A 79 -2.52 -4.43 -3.88
C PHE A 79 -1.07 -4.33 -4.35
N ILE A 80 -0.16 -4.32 -3.39
CA ILE A 80 1.28 -4.38 -3.61
C ILE A 80 1.69 -5.84 -3.56
N ILE A 81 2.30 -6.31 -4.66
CA ILE A 81 2.78 -7.66 -4.83
C ILE A 81 4.29 -7.57 -5.03
N ALA A 82 5.05 -8.16 -4.12
CA ALA A 82 6.52 -8.20 -4.18
C ALA A 82 6.95 -9.65 -4.45
N ASP A 83 7.72 -9.87 -5.52
CA ASP A 83 8.17 -11.19 -5.98
C ASP A 83 7.01 -12.21 -6.11
N GLY A 84 5.86 -11.74 -6.62
CA GLY A 84 4.65 -12.54 -6.78
C GLY A 84 3.84 -12.76 -5.50
N ILE A 85 4.29 -12.27 -4.35
CA ILE A 85 3.61 -12.43 -3.06
C ILE A 85 2.88 -11.14 -2.69
N PRO A 86 1.56 -11.17 -2.44
CA PRO A 86 0.82 -10.02 -1.93
C PRO A 86 1.31 -9.62 -0.54
N VAL A 87 1.84 -8.40 -0.39
CA VAL A 87 2.41 -7.92 0.88
C VAL A 87 1.57 -6.85 1.56
N ARG A 88 0.79 -6.06 0.81
CA ARG A 88 -0.01 -4.96 1.38
C ARG A 88 -1.16 -4.55 0.48
N CYS A 89 -2.20 -3.94 1.08
CA CYS A 89 -3.26 -3.23 0.38
C CYS A 89 -3.34 -1.77 0.84
N VAL A 90 -3.50 -0.83 -0.10
CA VAL A 90 -3.64 0.62 0.12
C VAL A 90 -5.01 1.08 -0.36
N THR A 91 -5.71 1.92 0.41
CA THR A 91 -7.11 2.32 0.16
C THR A 91 -7.30 3.72 -0.45
N ALA A 92 -6.39 4.66 -0.17
CA ALA A 92 -6.41 5.99 -0.76
C ALA A 92 -5.04 6.65 -0.58
N GLY A 93 -4.65 7.50 -1.53
CA GLY A 93 -3.39 8.24 -1.47
C GLY A 93 -2.35 7.72 -2.44
N THR A 94 -1.08 7.88 -2.11
CA THR A 94 0.04 7.48 -2.98
C THR A 94 0.68 6.20 -2.45
N ALA A 95 0.65 5.14 -3.25
CA ALA A 95 1.47 3.96 -3.02
C ALA A 95 2.86 4.20 -3.64
N LEU A 96 3.90 4.20 -2.82
CA LEU A 96 5.28 4.41 -3.24
C LEU A 96 6.16 3.30 -2.66
N TRP A 97 6.80 2.52 -3.53
CA TRP A 97 7.51 1.30 -3.14
C TRP A 97 8.90 1.21 -3.79
N TRP A 98 9.86 0.63 -3.08
CA TRP A 98 11.16 0.28 -3.63
C TRP A 98 11.05 -0.95 -4.52
N LYS A 99 11.70 -0.91 -5.69
CA LYS A 99 11.90 -2.08 -6.59
C LYS A 99 13.39 -2.41 -6.79
N LEU A 100 14.24 -1.96 -5.87
CA LEU A 100 15.69 -2.14 -5.93
C LEU A 100 16.11 -3.60 -5.72
N PHE A 101 15.34 -4.37 -4.94
CA PHE A 101 15.67 -5.74 -4.55
C PHE A 101 14.55 -6.76 -4.81
N GLU A 102 13.36 -6.28 -5.17
CA GLU A 102 12.14 -7.06 -5.32
C GLU A 102 11.46 -6.62 -6.62
N ASP A 103 10.87 -7.55 -7.37
CA ASP A 103 9.98 -7.18 -8.47
C ASP A 103 8.62 -6.79 -7.88
N VAL A 104 8.20 -5.55 -8.13
CA VAL A 104 7.03 -4.97 -7.49
C VAL A 104 5.96 -4.64 -8.50
N GLU A 105 4.84 -5.35 -8.39
CA GLU A 105 3.62 -5.07 -9.13
C GLU A 105 2.60 -4.35 -8.23
N ILE A 106 1.99 -3.29 -8.77
CA ILE A 106 0.86 -2.60 -8.12
C ILE A 106 -0.42 -2.85 -8.92
N ARG A 107 -1.23 -3.78 -8.41
CA ARG A 107 -2.53 -4.14 -8.97
C ARG A 107 -3.64 -3.32 -8.34
N MET A 108 -4.31 -2.50 -9.16
CA MET A 108 -5.42 -1.67 -8.71
C MET A 108 -6.76 -2.37 -8.96
N VAL A 109 -7.69 -2.19 -8.02
CA VAL A 109 -9.06 -2.67 -8.08
C VAL A 109 -9.98 -1.50 -7.76
N THR A 110 -10.92 -1.21 -8.64
CA THR A 110 -11.96 -0.20 -8.41
C THR A 110 -13.31 -0.93 -8.42
N PRO A 111 -13.87 -1.28 -7.26
CA PRO A 111 -15.11 -2.04 -7.23
C PRO A 111 -16.30 -1.21 -7.70
N GLU A 112 -17.08 -1.78 -8.61
CA GLU A 112 -18.37 -1.22 -9.03
C GLU A 112 -19.50 -1.57 -8.06
N SER A 113 -19.29 -2.56 -7.20
CA SER A 113 -20.23 -3.00 -6.16
C SER A 113 -19.49 -3.32 -4.86
N PRO A 114 -20.18 -3.32 -3.71
CA PRO A 114 -19.59 -3.77 -2.45
C PRO A 114 -19.29 -5.27 -2.45
N GLU A 115 -19.86 -6.10 -3.33
CA GLU A 115 -19.59 -7.54 -3.35
C GLU A 115 -18.25 -7.85 -4.01
N ILE A 116 -17.49 -8.76 -3.40
CA ILE A 116 -16.28 -9.35 -3.99
C ILE A 116 -16.67 -10.62 -4.73
N SER A 117 -16.31 -10.70 -6.02
CA SER A 117 -16.51 -11.90 -6.83
C SER A 117 -15.84 -13.12 -6.20
N ALA A 118 -16.49 -14.29 -6.33
CA ALA A 118 -15.93 -15.56 -5.87
C ALA A 118 -14.61 -15.92 -6.57
N ASP A 119 -14.40 -15.44 -7.80
CA ASP A 119 -13.17 -15.65 -8.58
C ASP A 119 -12.04 -14.68 -8.21
N PHE A 120 -12.28 -13.76 -7.27
CA PHE A 120 -11.25 -12.82 -6.84
C PHE A 120 -10.12 -13.55 -6.10
N PRO A 121 -8.84 -13.33 -6.46
CA PRO A 121 -7.73 -14.10 -5.90
C PRO A 121 -7.67 -14.07 -4.38
N ARG A 122 -7.69 -15.25 -3.76
CA ARG A 122 -7.81 -15.37 -2.31
C ARG A 122 -6.61 -14.81 -1.56
N GLU A 123 -5.43 -14.95 -2.15
CA GLU A 123 -4.16 -14.45 -1.61
C GLU A 123 -4.19 -12.92 -1.47
N LEU A 124 -4.80 -12.22 -2.43
CA LEU A 124 -4.99 -10.77 -2.34
C LEU A 124 -5.94 -10.41 -1.18
N LEU A 125 -7.04 -11.15 -0.99
CA LEU A 125 -7.95 -10.91 0.14
C LEU A 125 -7.28 -11.15 1.49
N ASN A 126 -6.39 -12.12 1.58
CA ASN A 126 -5.66 -12.39 2.81
C ASN A 126 -4.63 -11.29 3.12
N ALA A 127 -4.06 -10.65 2.10
CA ALA A 127 -3.21 -9.47 2.25
C ALA A 127 -3.99 -8.17 2.49
N ALA A 128 -5.29 -8.15 2.20
CA ALA A 128 -6.17 -7.04 2.56
C ALA A 128 -6.39 -6.99 4.08
N ASN A 129 -6.25 -5.80 4.66
CA ASN A 129 -6.56 -5.61 6.08
C ASN A 129 -8.09 -5.56 6.29
N ILE A 130 -8.56 -5.77 7.53
CA ILE A 130 -9.98 -5.69 7.92
C ILE A 130 -10.60 -4.30 7.68
N SER A 131 -9.78 -3.27 7.48
CA SER A 131 -10.24 -1.94 7.05
C SER A 131 -10.65 -1.88 5.57
N VAL A 132 -10.25 -2.87 4.77
CA VAL A 132 -10.46 -2.94 3.31
C VAL A 132 -11.62 -3.87 2.96
N VAL A 133 -11.71 -5.01 3.65
CA VAL A 133 -12.68 -6.08 3.34
C VAL A 133 -13.43 -6.53 4.59
N SER A 134 -14.66 -6.99 4.40
CA SER A 134 -15.43 -7.70 5.42
C SER A 134 -15.77 -9.11 4.95
N ARG A 135 -15.87 -10.04 5.91
CA ARG A 135 -16.21 -11.44 5.68
C ARG A 135 -17.52 -11.76 6.39
N LEU A 136 -18.44 -12.37 5.67
CA LEU A 136 -19.68 -12.91 6.21
C LEU A 136 -19.72 -14.42 5.97
N ALA A 137 -19.95 -15.21 7.02
CA ALA A 137 -20.19 -16.64 6.90
C ALA A 137 -21.63 -16.94 7.31
N VAL A 138 -22.39 -17.56 6.42
CA VAL A 138 -23.74 -18.04 6.67
C VAL A 138 -23.67 -19.56 6.94
N PRO A 139 -24.00 -20.02 8.16
CA PRO A 139 -23.93 -21.44 8.52
C PRO A 139 -24.86 -22.33 7.68
N VAL A 140 -24.60 -23.64 7.73
CA VAL A 140 -25.47 -24.65 7.12
C VAL A 140 -26.84 -24.60 7.77
N GLY A 141 -27.89 -24.58 6.95
CA GLY A 141 -29.28 -24.53 7.42
C GLY A 141 -29.77 -23.15 7.86
N ALA A 142 -28.96 -22.11 7.67
CA ALA A 142 -29.31 -20.72 7.94
C ALA A 142 -29.38 -19.89 6.65
N VAL A 143 -30.12 -18.79 6.72
CA VAL A 143 -30.17 -17.75 5.68
C VAL A 143 -29.86 -16.40 6.32
N SER A 144 -29.15 -15.54 5.61
CA SER A 144 -28.89 -14.16 6.06
C SER A 144 -29.54 -13.15 5.12
N MET A 145 -30.30 -12.22 5.66
CA MET A 145 -30.82 -11.06 4.92
C MET A 145 -29.69 -10.03 4.77
N LEU A 146 -29.37 -9.64 3.53
CA LEU A 146 -28.34 -8.66 3.20
C LEU A 146 -28.94 -7.27 2.99
N TYR A 147 -28.27 -6.26 3.53
CA TYR A 147 -28.66 -4.86 3.42
C TYR A 147 -27.49 -4.00 2.96
N TYR A 148 -27.77 -3.05 2.06
CA TYR A 148 -26.86 -1.97 1.67
C TYR A 148 -27.46 -0.65 2.13
N ASP A 149 -26.70 0.12 2.91
CA ASP A 149 -27.15 1.40 3.47
C ASP A 149 -28.54 1.27 4.12
N ASN A 150 -28.71 0.21 4.92
CA ASN A 150 -29.95 -0.18 5.60
C ASN A 150 -31.15 -0.52 4.69
N THR A 151 -30.93 -0.68 3.38
CA THR A 151 -31.94 -1.12 2.40
C THR A 151 -31.78 -2.60 2.11
N PHE A 152 -32.87 -3.38 2.22
CA PHE A 152 -32.84 -4.81 1.92
C PHE A 152 -32.51 -5.05 0.44
N VAL A 153 -31.56 -5.95 0.19
CA VAL A 153 -31.08 -6.28 -1.16
C VAL A 153 -31.56 -7.66 -1.58
N ARG A 154 -31.19 -8.69 -0.80
CA ARG A 154 -31.48 -10.11 -1.09
C ARG A 154 -31.19 -11.01 0.11
N GLU A 155 -31.65 -12.24 0.00
CA GLU A 155 -31.24 -13.33 0.90
C GLU A 155 -29.91 -13.95 0.45
N LEU A 156 -29.08 -14.31 1.43
CA LEU A 156 -27.83 -15.04 1.27
C LEU A 156 -28.02 -16.46 1.80
N PRO A 157 -27.94 -17.49 0.94
CA PRO A 157 -27.93 -18.87 1.39
C PRO A 157 -26.65 -19.20 2.17
N THR A 158 -26.56 -20.42 2.69
CA THR A 158 -25.33 -20.96 3.28
C THR A 158 -24.13 -20.72 2.37
N GLY A 159 -23.07 -20.15 2.93
CA GLY A 159 -21.88 -19.80 2.17
C GLY A 159 -20.97 -18.80 2.88
N VAL A 160 -19.86 -18.46 2.23
CA VAL A 160 -18.94 -17.41 2.69
C VAL A 160 -18.92 -16.31 1.65
N TYR A 161 -19.25 -15.10 2.07
CA TYR A 161 -19.31 -13.90 1.26
C TYR A 161 -18.27 -12.90 1.72
N TRP A 162 -17.76 -12.12 0.76
CA TRP A 162 -16.77 -11.09 1.00
C TRP A 162 -17.26 -9.78 0.41
N PHE A 163 -17.02 -8.69 1.12
CA PHE A 163 -17.43 -7.36 0.69
C PHE A 163 -16.28 -6.36 0.80
N TRP A 164 -16.18 -5.46 -0.17
CA TRP A 164 -15.32 -4.29 -0.14
C TRP A 164 -15.89 -3.25 0.82
N LYS A 165 -15.02 -2.61 1.61
CA LYS A 165 -15.35 -1.40 2.37
C LYS A 165 -15.13 -0.17 1.48
N ASN A 166 -15.99 -0.02 0.49
CA ASN A 166 -15.91 1.03 -0.54
C ASN A 166 -16.79 2.27 -0.25
N GLY A 167 -17.35 2.37 0.96
CA GLY A 167 -18.23 3.46 1.37
C GLY A 167 -19.71 3.09 1.46
N VAL A 168 -20.13 1.98 0.85
CA VAL A 168 -21.46 1.39 1.07
C VAL A 168 -21.45 0.62 2.39
N GLU A 169 -22.40 0.90 3.27
CA GLU A 169 -22.54 0.17 4.53
C GLU A 169 -23.20 -1.19 4.26
N VAL A 170 -22.44 -2.27 4.45
CA VAL A 170 -22.94 -3.64 4.31
C VAL A 170 -23.28 -4.20 5.68
N THR A 171 -24.56 -4.53 5.89
CA THR A 171 -25.03 -5.20 7.12
C THR A 171 -25.83 -6.46 6.78
N HIS A 172 -25.95 -7.35 7.76
CA HIS A 172 -26.72 -8.58 7.59
C HIS A 172 -27.49 -8.93 8.86
N ARG A 173 -28.62 -9.65 8.68
CA ARG A 173 -29.39 -10.24 9.77
C ARG A 173 -29.64 -11.71 9.47
N GLN A 174 -29.14 -12.59 10.33
CA GLN A 174 -29.39 -14.03 10.20
C GLN A 174 -30.80 -14.35 10.68
N VAL A 175 -31.48 -15.24 9.95
CA VAL A 175 -32.84 -15.73 10.21
C VAL A 175 -32.80 -17.24 10.43
#